data_AF-A0A1B6HMP5-F1
#
_entry.id   AF-A0A1B6HMP5-F1
#
_cell.length_a   1.000
_cell.length_b   1.000
_cell.length_c   1.000
_cell.angle_alpha   90.00
_cell.angle_beta   90.00
_cell.angle_gamma   90.00
#
_symmetry.space_group_name_H-M   'P 1'
#
loop_
_entity.id
_entity.type
_entity.pdbx_description
1 polymer ?
#
loop_
_entity_poly.entity_id
_entity_poly.type
_entity_poly.pdbx_seq_one_letter_code
_entity_poly.pdbx_strand_id
1 'polypeptide(L)'
;KESIDWLADMCDGDARIALNSLHMALKTCSGQSKPVRITLGDIEEGIKKSHLLYDRKGEEHYNVISAMHKSIRASDDNAALYWLARMLEGGEDPVYIARRLVVCASEDVGLFQNISESSKVSNLRVEDNAQVL
;
A
#
# COMPACT_ATOMS: atom_id res chain seq x y z
N LYS A 1 20.90 26.71 -0.10
CA LYS A 1 20.99 25.76 -1.22
C LYS A 1 21.18 24.36 -0.68
N GLU A 2 22.22 24.15 0.13
CA GLU A 2 22.47 22.89 0.86
C GLU A 2 21.24 22.30 1.57
N SER A 3 20.43 23.11 2.27
CA SER A 3 19.21 22.61 2.94
C SER A 3 18.10 22.12 2.00
N ILE A 4 18.07 22.61 0.75
CA ILE A 4 17.08 22.20 -0.26
C ILE A 4 17.58 20.92 -0.94
N ASP A 5 18.87 20.84 -1.26
CA ASP A 5 19.47 19.65 -1.84
C ASP A 5 19.37 18.47 -0.87
N TRP A 6 19.67 18.69 0.42
CA TRP A 6 19.48 17.70 1.48
C TRP A 6 18.02 17.25 1.63
N LEU A 7 17.06 18.18 1.54
CA LEU A 7 15.64 17.84 1.60
C LEU A 7 15.20 17.01 0.40
N ALA A 8 15.72 17.31 -0.79
CA ALA A 8 15.43 16.58 -2.01
C ALA A 8 15.97 15.14 -1.94
N ASP A 9 17.21 14.96 -1.45
CA ASP A 9 17.82 13.66 -1.23
C ASP A 9 17.05 12.83 -0.20
N MET A 10 16.62 13.45 0.91
CA MET A 10 15.87 12.77 1.97
C MET A 10 14.46 12.35 1.57
N CYS A 11 13.84 13.06 0.61
CA CYS A 11 12.50 12.75 0.14
C CYS A 11 12.49 11.88 -1.13
N ASP A 12 13.66 11.48 -1.64
CA ASP A 12 13.83 10.70 -2.87
C ASP A 12 13.02 11.26 -4.07
N GLY A 13 12.92 12.60 -4.13
CA GLY A 13 12.14 13.30 -5.15
C GLY A 13 10.62 13.39 -4.91
N ASP A 14 10.07 12.87 -3.81
CA ASP A 14 8.66 13.05 -3.45
C ASP A 14 8.39 14.47 -2.91
N ALA A 15 7.86 15.33 -3.80
CA ALA A 15 7.50 16.70 -3.50
C ALA A 15 6.44 16.83 -2.38
N ARG A 16 5.60 15.81 -2.14
CA ARG A 16 4.58 15.84 -1.08
C ARG A 16 5.22 15.75 0.28
N ILE A 17 6.17 14.82 0.44
CA ILE A 17 6.92 14.64 1.70
C ILE A 17 7.78 15.88 1.98
N ALA A 18 8.45 16.41 0.95
CA ALA A 18 9.25 17.64 1.04
C ALA A 18 8.40 18.86 1.46
N LEU A 19 7.19 19.00 0.90
CA LEU A 19 6.31 20.12 1.23
C LEU A 19 5.73 19.99 2.65
N ASN A 20 5.31 18.79 3.04
CA ASN A 20 4.73 18.54 4.36
C ASN A 20 5.75 18.76 5.49
N SER A 21 7.00 18.31 5.29
CA SER A 21 8.08 18.52 6.24
C SER A 21 8.44 20.00 6.41
N LEU A 22 8.55 20.74 5.29
CA LEU A 22 8.77 22.19 5.34
C LEU A 22 7.64 22.94 6.04
N HIS A 23 6.38 22.56 5.77
CA HIS A 23 5.22 23.13 6.46
C HIS A 23 5.27 22.88 7.97
N MET A 24 5.74 21.71 8.38
CA MET A 24 5.88 21.34 9.79
C MET A 24 7.03 22.10 10.48
N ALA A 25 8.14 22.29 9.79
CA ALA A 25 9.24 23.14 10.25
C ALA A 25 8.77 24.59 10.46
N LEU A 26 8.02 25.15 9.51
CA LEU A 26 7.40 26.48 9.60
C LEU A 26 6.45 26.61 10.80
N LYS A 27 5.60 25.61 11.04
CA LYS A 27 4.72 25.59 12.22
C LYS A 27 5.51 25.62 13.52
N THR A 28 6.61 24.88 13.59
CA THR A 28 7.48 24.83 14.78
C THR A 28 8.19 26.18 15.00
N CYS A 29 8.55 26.89 13.94
CA CYS A 29 9.22 28.20 14.00
C CYS A 29 8.28 29.41 14.15
N SER A 30 6.95 29.21 14.10
CA SER A 30 5.95 30.29 14.06
C SER A 30 5.90 31.20 15.30
N GLY A 31 6.63 30.86 16.37
CA GLY A 31 6.80 31.68 17.57
C GLY A 31 7.96 32.68 17.53
N GLN A 32 8.77 32.73 16.46
CA GLN A 32 9.94 33.62 16.37
C GLN A 32 9.67 34.89 15.55
N SER A 33 10.33 35.99 15.94
CA SER A 33 10.24 37.29 15.27
C SER A 33 10.69 37.20 13.81
N LYS A 34 9.94 37.83 12.90
CA LYS A 34 10.23 37.83 11.45
C LYS A 34 11.57 38.55 11.17
N PRO A 35 12.41 38.07 10.24
CA PRO A 35 12.18 36.96 9.31
C PRO A 35 12.49 35.58 9.93
N VAL A 36 11.58 34.63 9.69
CA VAL A 36 11.77 33.22 10.09
C VAL A 36 12.90 32.63 9.26
N ARG A 37 14.05 32.36 9.89
CA ARG A 37 15.15 31.60 9.28
C ARG A 37 14.97 30.13 9.62
N ILE A 38 14.67 29.31 8.62
CA ILE A 38 14.59 27.86 8.77
C ILE A 38 16.03 27.32 8.70
N THR A 39 16.45 26.64 9.76
CA THR A 39 17.75 25.94 9.79
C THR A 39 17.59 24.48 9.39
N LEU A 40 18.69 23.79 9.11
CA LEU A 40 18.67 22.39 8.69
C LEU A 40 18.08 21.47 9.78
N GLY A 41 18.34 21.78 11.06
CA GLY A 41 17.75 21.05 12.20
C GLY A 41 16.22 21.19 12.29
N ASP A 42 15.66 22.35 11.91
CA ASP A 42 14.20 22.54 11.89
C ASP A 42 13.53 21.69 10.81
N ILE A 43 14.21 21.49 9.68
CA ILE A 43 13.74 20.63 8.58
C ILE A 43 13.81 19.16 8.99
N GLU A 44 14.89 18.72 9.64
CA GLU A 44 14.99 17.36 10.20
C GLU A 44 13.84 17.03 11.16
N GLU A 45 13.52 17.96 12.07
CA GLU A 45 12.41 17.79 13.00
C GLU A 45 11.06 17.80 12.27
N GLY A 46 10.93 18.65 11.24
CA GLY A 46 9.78 18.68 10.35
C GLY A 46 9.54 17.35 9.63
N ILE A 47 10.61 16.73 9.10
CA ILE A 47 10.55 15.41 8.44
C ILE A 47 10.06 14.34 9.42
N LYS A 48 10.66 14.24 10.62
CA LYS A 48 10.25 13.27 11.65
C LYS A 48 8.78 13.40 12.02
N LYS A 49 8.33 14.64 12.26
CA LYS A 49 6.92 14.93 12.57
C LYS A 49 5.99 14.66 11.38
N SER A 50 6.44 14.92 10.15
CA SER A 50 5.66 14.66 8.94
C SER A 50 5.46 13.17 8.69
N HIS A 51 6.48 12.34 8.87
CA HIS A 51 6.35 10.88 8.81
C HIS A 51 5.38 10.36 9.86
N LEU A 52 5.47 10.87 11.10
CA LEU A 52 4.54 10.49 12.17
C LEU A 52 3.09 10.88 11.84
N LEU A 53 2.86 12.05 11.24
CA LEU A 53 1.53 12.49 10.80
C LEU A 53 1.00 11.71 9.59
N TYR A 54 1.91 11.30 8.70
CA TYR A 54 1.59 10.46 7.55
C TYR A 54 1.14 9.07 8.01
N ASP A 55 1.89 8.47 8.93
CA ASP A 55 1.57 7.19 9.56
C ASP A 55 0.29 7.25 10.42
N ARG A 56 -0.02 8.40 11.02
CA ARG A 56 -1.23 8.60 11.86
C ARG A 56 -2.55 8.37 11.13
N LYS A 57 -2.57 8.43 9.79
CA LYS A 57 -3.76 8.14 8.99
C LYS A 57 -3.92 6.65 8.68
N GLY A 58 -2.97 5.80 9.06
CA GLY A 58 -2.95 4.39 8.69
C GLY A 58 -2.86 4.19 7.17
N GLU A 59 -2.32 5.17 6.42
CA GLU A 59 -2.20 5.00 4.95
C GLU A 59 -1.28 3.84 4.60
N GLU A 60 -0.20 3.62 5.34
CA GLU A 60 0.72 2.51 5.09
C GLU A 60 0.05 1.14 5.25
N HIS A 61 -0.75 0.96 6.30
CA HIS A 61 -1.64 -0.18 6.47
C HIS A 61 -2.50 -0.44 5.20
N TYR A 62 -3.17 0.60 4.69
CA TYR A 62 -4.02 0.49 3.50
C TYR A 62 -3.22 0.25 2.21
N ASN A 63 -2.03 0.87 2.11
CA ASN A 63 -1.13 0.72 0.97
C ASN A 63 -0.65 -0.73 0.87
N VAL A 64 -0.20 -1.30 1.98
CA VAL A 64 0.34 -2.67 2.05
C VAL A 64 -0.77 -3.71 1.82
N ILE A 65 -1.95 -3.59 2.45
CA ILE A 65 -3.04 -4.56 2.24
C ILE A 65 -3.63 -4.50 0.82
N SER A 66 -3.74 -3.30 0.24
CA SER A 66 -4.24 -3.16 -1.13
C SER A 66 -3.22 -3.66 -2.17
N ALA A 67 -1.92 -3.48 -1.91
CA ALA A 67 -0.85 -4.06 -2.72
C ALA A 67 -0.88 -5.60 -2.66
N MET A 68 -1.10 -6.19 -1.48
CA MET A 68 -1.29 -7.63 -1.35
C MET A 68 -2.47 -8.13 -2.18
N HIS A 69 -3.66 -7.52 -2.06
CA HIS A 69 -4.84 -7.92 -2.85
C HIS A 69 -4.62 -7.80 -4.36
N LYS A 70 -3.98 -6.72 -4.81
CA LYS A 70 -3.65 -6.53 -6.23
C LYS A 70 -2.68 -7.62 -6.72
N SER A 71 -1.69 -7.99 -5.90
CA SER A 71 -0.74 -9.05 -6.22
C SER A 71 -1.42 -10.41 -6.34
N ILE A 72 -2.34 -10.73 -5.41
CA ILE A 72 -3.14 -11.97 -5.47
C ILE A 72 -4.00 -12.01 -6.74
N ARG A 73 -4.71 -10.91 -7.06
CA ARG A 73 -5.52 -10.84 -8.30
C ARG A 73 -4.67 -10.92 -9.57
N ALA A 74 -3.45 -10.39 -9.53
CA ALA A 74 -2.49 -10.49 -10.64
C ALA A 74 -1.81 -11.87 -10.72
N SER A 75 -2.11 -12.80 -9.79
CA SER A 75 -1.46 -14.11 -9.67
C SER A 75 0.07 -14.04 -9.49
N ASP A 76 0.57 -12.98 -8.84
CA ASP A 76 1.98 -12.84 -8.45
C ASP A 76 2.16 -13.30 -7.00
N ASP A 77 2.67 -14.53 -6.85
CA ASP A 77 2.87 -15.22 -5.58
C ASP A 77 3.99 -14.59 -4.73
N ASN A 78 5.11 -14.25 -5.37
CA ASN A 78 6.27 -13.64 -4.71
C ASN A 78 5.91 -12.27 -4.14
N ALA A 79 5.23 -11.42 -4.92
CA ALA A 79 4.79 -10.13 -4.45
C ALA A 79 3.76 -10.28 -3.32
N ALA A 80 2.77 -11.17 -3.45
CA ALA A 80 1.78 -11.40 -2.41
C ALA A 80 2.42 -11.83 -1.07
N LEU A 81 3.40 -12.75 -1.10
CA LEU A 81 4.15 -13.18 0.07
C LEU A 81 5.00 -12.06 0.66
N TYR A 82 5.63 -11.24 -0.18
CA TYR A 82 6.40 -10.09 0.29
C TYR A 82 5.53 -9.09 1.07
N TRP A 83 4.38 -8.70 0.52
CA TRP A 83 3.47 -7.78 1.20
C TRP A 83 2.88 -8.39 2.47
N LEU A 84 2.59 -9.70 2.49
CA LEU A 84 2.16 -10.41 3.68
C LEU A 84 3.23 -10.40 4.78
N ALA A 85 4.48 -10.74 4.45
CA ALA A 85 5.58 -10.72 5.39
C ALA A 85 5.81 -9.30 5.95
N ARG A 86 5.72 -8.28 5.11
CA ARG A 86 5.81 -6.87 5.56
C ARG A 86 4.70 -6.46 6.53
N MET A 87 3.48 -6.95 6.37
CA MET A 87 2.41 -6.69 7.35
C MET A 87 2.70 -7.36 8.69
N LEU A 88 3.22 -8.60 8.67
CA LEU A 88 3.56 -9.33 9.88
C LEU A 88 4.72 -8.67 10.64
N GLU A 89 5.78 -8.24 9.95
CA GLU A 89 6.86 -7.48 10.57
C GLU A 89 6.43 -6.06 11.01
N GLY A 90 5.49 -5.45 10.26
CA GLY A 90 4.90 -4.16 10.59
C GLY A 90 3.97 -4.17 11.82
N GLY A 91 3.71 -5.34 12.41
CA GLY A 91 2.88 -5.48 13.61
C GLY A 91 1.38 -5.35 13.36
N GLU A 92 0.93 -5.57 12.12
CA GLU A 92 -0.49 -5.62 11.80
C GLU A 92 -1.19 -6.76 12.54
N ASP A 93 -2.47 -6.56 12.90
CA ASP A 93 -3.28 -7.59 13.56
C ASP A 93 -3.44 -8.81 12.64
N PRO A 94 -2.93 -10.00 13.01
CA PRO A 94 -3.07 -11.21 12.20
C PRO A 94 -4.53 -11.56 11.89
N VAL A 95 -5.47 -11.22 12.79
CA VAL A 95 -6.90 -11.44 12.57
C VAL A 95 -7.44 -10.51 11.48
N TYR A 96 -6.93 -9.29 11.37
CA TYR A 96 -7.25 -8.38 10.27
C TYR A 96 -6.77 -8.94 8.93
N ILE A 97 -5.52 -9.40 8.86
CA ILE A 97 -4.95 -10.02 7.65
C ILE A 97 -5.76 -11.25 7.25
N ALA A 98 -6.09 -12.14 8.20
CA ALA A 98 -6.87 -13.35 7.95
C ALA A 98 -8.26 -13.04 7.37
N ARG A 99 -8.99 -12.05 7.92
CA ARG A 99 -10.30 -11.63 7.38
C ARG A 99 -10.19 -11.19 5.93
N ARG A 100 -9.14 -10.44 5.60
CA ARG A 100 -8.90 -9.94 4.23
C ARG A 100 -8.56 -11.07 3.26
N LEU A 101 -7.75 -12.03 3.69
CA LEU A 101 -7.44 -13.23 2.89
C LEU A 101 -8.68 -14.07 2.57
N VAL A 102 -9.59 -14.24 3.54
CA VAL A 102 -10.84 -14.99 3.33
C VAL A 102 -11.72 -14.32 2.27
N VAL A 103 -11.85 -12.99 2.33
CA VAL A 103 -12.62 -12.22 1.33
C VAL A 103 -11.99 -12.37 -0.06
N CYS A 104 -10.67 -12.20 -0.16
CA CYS A 104 -9.94 -12.36 -1.43
C CYS A 104 -10.10 -13.77 -2.02
N ALA A 105 -10.03 -14.82 -1.18
CA ALA A 105 -10.28 -16.20 -1.63
C ALA A 105 -11.71 -16.39 -2.15
N SER A 106 -12.72 -15.81 -1.48
CA SER A 106 -14.11 -15.92 -1.94
C SER A 106 -14.40 -15.15 -3.23
N GLU A 107 -13.81 -13.97 -3.39
CA GLU A 107 -14.09 -13.06 -4.51
C GLU A 107 -13.28 -13.42 -5.74
N ASP A 108 -11.96 -13.56 -5.59
CA ASP A 108 -11.04 -13.69 -6.72
C ASP A 108 -10.84 -15.17 -7.14
N VAL A 109 -10.96 -16.14 -6.22
CA VAL A 109 -10.77 -17.58 -6.54
C VAL A 109 -12.11 -18.30 -6.77
N GLY A 110 -13.15 -17.98 -5.97
CA GLY A 110 -14.46 -18.63 -6.04
C GLY A 110 -15.21 -18.47 -7.37
N LEU A 111 -15.01 -17.36 -8.09
CA LEU A 111 -15.66 -17.12 -9.38
C LEU A 111 -15.02 -17.91 -10.53
N PHE A 112 -13.69 -18.09 -10.52
CA PHE A 112 -12.98 -18.82 -11.58
C PHE A 112 -13.29 -20.32 -11.58
N GLN A 113 -13.40 -20.95 -10.40
CA GLN A 113 -13.70 -22.38 -10.31
C GLN A 113 -15.08 -22.72 -10.88
N ASN A 114 -16.11 -21.97 -10.51
CA ASN A 114 -17.49 -22.17 -10.99
C ASN A 114 -17.61 -22.05 -12.52
N ILE A 115 -16.93 -21.07 -13.13
CA ILE A 115 -16.94 -20.87 -14.59
C ILE A 115 -16.21 -22.02 -15.30
N SER A 116 -15.09 -22.49 -14.74
CA SER A 116 -14.31 -23.59 -15.32
C SER A 116 -15.08 -24.92 -15.29
N GLU A 117 -15.81 -25.19 -14.21
CA GLU A 117 -16.63 -26.39 -14.07
C GLU A 117 -17.85 -26.33 -15.00
N SER A 118 -18.55 -25.19 -15.07
CA SER A 118 -19.68 -25.01 -16.00
C SER A 118 -19.26 -25.18 -17.47
N SER A 119 -18.10 -24.64 -17.85
CA SER A 119 -17.56 -24.78 -19.21
C SER A 119 -17.12 -26.21 -19.54
N LYS A 120 -16.68 -27.00 -18.56
CA LYS A 120 -16.40 -28.43 -18.73
C LYS A 120 -17.68 -29.23 -18.87
N VAL A 121 -18.70 -28.94 -18.06
CA VAL A 121 -20.00 -29.62 -18.09
C VAL A 121 -20.74 -29.35 -19.40
N SER A 122 -20.68 -28.13 -19.95
CA SER A 122 -21.28 -27.83 -21.25
C SER A 122 -20.59 -28.57 -22.39
N ASN A 123 -19.25 -28.65 -22.39
CA ASN A 123 -18.49 -29.40 -23.40
C ASN A 123 -18.74 -30.92 -23.34
N LEU A 124 -18.84 -31.51 -22.14
CA LEU A 124 -19.18 -32.92 -21.96
C LEU A 124 -20.58 -33.25 -22.52
N ARG A 125 -21.55 -32.34 -22.34
CA ARG A 125 -22.93 -32.52 -22.80
C ARG A 125 -23.10 -32.43 -24.33
N VAL A 126 -22.13 -31.83 -25.02
CA VAL A 126 -22.10 -31.78 -26.49
C VAL A 126 -21.52 -33.07 -27.07
N GLU A 127 -20.49 -33.65 -26.42
CA GLU A 127 -19.90 -34.92 -26.86
C GLU A 127 -20.84 -36.11 -26.64
N ASP A 128 -21.60 -36.14 -25.53
CA ASP A 128 -22.58 -37.20 -25.27
C ASP A 128 -23.75 -37.20 -26.30
N ASN A 129 -24.09 -36.04 -26.86
CA ASN A 129 -25.14 -35.93 -27.89
C ASN A 129 -24.63 -36.24 -29.31
N ALA A 130 -23.31 -36.22 -29.55
CA ALA A 130 -22.72 -36.55 -30.84
C ALA A 130 -22.59 -38.07 -31.09
N GLN A 131 -22.78 -38.91 -30.07
CA GLN A 131 -22.79 -40.38 -30.18
C GLN A 131 -24.20 -40.98 -30.36
N VAL A 132 -25.26 -40.17 -30.40
CA VAL A 132 -26.67 -40.64 -30.47
C VAL A 132 -27.33 -40.30 -31.82
N LEU A 133 -26.56 -39.93 -32.84
CA LEU A 133 -26.99 -39.81 -34.24
C LEU A 133 -26.16 -40.74 -35.13
#